data_AF-A0A7C1S2V9-F1
#
_entry.id   AF-A0A7C1S2V9-F1
#
_cell.length_a   1.000
_cell.length_b   1.000
_cell.length_c   1.000
_cell.angle_alpha   90.00
_cell.angle_beta   90.00
_cell.angle_gamma   90.00
#
_symmetry.space_group_name_H-M   'P 1'
#
loop_
_entity.id
_entity.type
_entity.pdbx_description
1 polymer ?
#
loop_
_entity_poly.entity_id
_entity_poly.type
_entity_poly.pdbx_seq_one_letter_code
_entity_poly.pdbx_strand_id
1 'polypeptide(L)'
;MAKKDMDKYLEYLKEEKKVEDLLKSYGLSYTLAKSLIICYEFKVNPKVIAQKFGTHLSTIKRYYEQFGKMLESDFELIFNFYYSQKLKKEVRNSSHA
;
A
#
# COMPACT_ATOMS: atom_id res chain seq x y z
N MET A 1 -3.41 27.95 0.91
CA MET A 1 -3.75 26.62 1.45
C MET A 1 -4.28 26.82 2.85
N ALA A 2 -5.51 26.43 3.16
CA ALA A 2 -6.14 26.74 4.45
C ALA A 2 -5.46 25.91 5.56
N LYS A 3 -5.37 26.45 6.79
CA LYS A 3 -4.75 25.77 7.96
C LYS A 3 -5.26 24.33 8.14
N LYS A 4 -6.56 24.12 7.89
CA LYS A 4 -7.24 22.81 7.93
C LYS A 4 -6.69 21.79 6.91
N ASP A 5 -6.19 22.23 5.77
CA ASP A 5 -5.59 21.36 4.75
C ASP A 5 -4.16 20.97 5.12
N MET A 6 -3.43 21.87 5.78
CA MET A 6 -2.09 21.60 6.33
C MET A 6 -2.16 20.57 7.48
N ASP A 7 -3.09 20.73 8.41
CA ASP A 7 -3.23 19.78 9.54
C ASP A 7 -3.55 18.35 9.04
N LYS A 8 -4.44 18.23 8.06
CA LYS A 8 -4.74 16.95 7.40
C LYS A 8 -3.54 16.34 6.68
N TYR A 9 -2.74 17.17 6.03
CA TYR A 9 -1.53 16.70 5.36
C TYR A 9 -0.48 16.20 6.35
N LEU A 10 -0.31 16.89 7.49
CA LEU A 10 0.58 16.44 8.56
C LEU A 10 0.11 15.13 9.21
N GLU A 11 -1.20 14.95 9.39
CA GLU A 11 -1.78 13.70 9.86
C GLU A 11 -1.52 12.55 8.88
N TYR A 12 -1.72 12.79 7.57
CA TYR A 12 -1.38 11.83 6.52
C TYR A 12 0.10 11.41 6.57
N LEU A 13 1.03 12.36 6.70
CA LEU A 13 2.46 12.05 6.77
C LEU A 13 2.81 11.20 8.00
N LYS A 14 2.12 11.40 9.13
CA LYS A 14 2.31 10.56 10.33
C LYS A 14 1.82 9.13 10.09
N GLU A 15 0.67 8.95 9.45
CA GLU A 15 0.16 7.62 9.09
C GLU A 15 1.08 6.92 8.07
N GLU A 16 1.55 7.66 7.05
CA GLU A 16 2.49 7.15 6.06
C GLU A 16 3.78 6.65 6.71
N LYS A 17 4.31 7.40 7.68
CA LYS A 17 5.49 7.02 8.44
C LYS A 17 5.28 5.74 9.24
N LYS A 18 4.14 5.61 9.92
CA LYS A 18 3.79 4.39 10.67
C LYS A 18 3.73 3.17 9.76
N VAL A 19 3.12 3.30 8.58
CA VAL A 19 3.06 2.22 7.58
C VAL A 19 4.45 1.86 7.06
N GLU A 20 5.28 2.86 6.78
CA GLU A 20 6.66 2.66 6.35
C GLU A 20 7.48 1.87 7.38
N ASP A 21 7.39 2.25 8.66
CA ASP A 21 8.15 1.62 9.74
C ASP A 21 7.64 0.19 10.02
N LEU A 22 6.33 -0.04 9.91
CA LEU A 22 5.74 -1.38 10.00
C LEU A 22 6.19 -2.28 8.85
N LEU A 23 6.19 -1.80 7.61
CA LEU A 23 6.70 -2.56 6.47
C LEU A 23 8.18 -2.93 6.66
N LYS A 24 8.99 -2.01 7.22
CA LYS A 24 10.39 -2.28 7.54
C LYS A 24 10.57 -3.35 8.61
N SER A 25 9.70 -3.42 9.63
CA SER A 25 9.80 -4.49 10.64
C SER A 25 9.56 -5.88 10.05
N TYR A 26 8.82 -5.98 8.94
CA TYR A 26 8.66 -7.20 8.15
C TYR A 26 9.72 -7.38 7.05
N GLY A 27 10.75 -6.51 7.00
CA GLY A 27 11.81 -6.57 5.99
C GLY A 27 11.35 -6.22 4.58
N LEU A 28 10.26 -5.47 4.43
CA LEU A 28 9.69 -5.09 3.15
C LEU A 28 10.02 -3.64 2.81
N SER A 29 10.36 -3.40 1.54
CA SER A 29 10.49 -2.03 1.05
C SER A 29 9.13 -1.38 0.85
N TYR A 30 8.99 -0.15 1.33
CA TYR A 30 7.79 0.68 1.18
C TYR A 30 7.36 0.80 -0.29
N THR A 31 8.31 1.08 -1.18
CA THR A 31 8.07 1.35 -2.60
C THR A 31 7.38 0.18 -3.33
N LEU A 32 7.82 -1.06 -3.10
CA LEU A 32 7.21 -2.22 -3.73
C LEU A 32 5.95 -2.68 -2.98
N ALA A 33 5.95 -2.62 -1.65
CA ALA A 33 4.84 -3.12 -0.84
C ALA A 33 3.52 -2.41 -1.16
N LYS A 34 3.57 -1.10 -1.42
CA LYS A 34 2.40 -0.27 -1.79
C LYS A 34 1.56 -0.86 -2.91
N SER A 35 2.20 -1.33 -3.99
CA SER A 35 1.50 -1.91 -5.13
C SER A 35 1.15 -3.37 -4.90
N LEU A 36 2.01 -4.12 -4.20
CA LEU A 36 1.86 -5.56 -4.04
C LEU A 36 0.81 -5.94 -3.01
N ILE A 37 0.57 -5.12 -1.97
CA ILE A 37 -0.40 -5.43 -0.93
C ILE A 37 -1.83 -5.43 -1.48
N ILE A 38 -2.16 -4.50 -2.37
CA ILE A 38 -3.45 -4.46 -3.06
C ILE A 38 -3.59 -5.70 -3.96
N CYS A 39 -2.55 -6.02 -4.74
CA CYS A 39 -2.58 -7.21 -5.59
C CYS A 39 -2.70 -8.51 -4.79
N TYR A 40 -2.09 -8.58 -3.61
CA TYR A 40 -2.16 -9.71 -2.70
C TYR A 40 -3.59 -9.92 -2.20
N GLU A 41 -4.24 -8.85 -1.72
CA GLU A 41 -5.63 -8.90 -1.24
C GLU A 41 -6.60 -9.37 -2.33
N PHE A 42 -6.43 -8.88 -3.56
CA PHE A 42 -7.23 -9.31 -4.71
C PHE A 42 -6.77 -10.65 -5.32
N LYS A 43 -5.87 -11.38 -4.65
CA LYS A 43 -5.35 -12.70 -5.06
C LYS A 43 -4.82 -12.72 -6.50
N VAL A 44 -4.24 -11.60 -6.95
CA VAL A 44 -3.67 -11.48 -8.28
C VAL A 44 -2.44 -12.37 -8.39
N ASN A 45 -2.32 -13.11 -9.50
CA ASN A 45 -1.23 -14.04 -9.73
C ASN A 45 0.14 -13.31 -9.75
N PRO A 46 1.11 -13.74 -8.92
CA PRO A 46 2.47 -13.16 -8.88
C PRO A 46 3.18 -13.09 -10.24
N LYS A 47 2.92 -14.03 -11.16
CA LYS A 47 3.51 -14.02 -12.51
C LYS A 47 3.02 -12.83 -13.33
N VAL A 48 1.73 -12.52 -13.25
CA VAL A 48 1.12 -11.39 -13.97
C VAL A 48 1.68 -10.07 -13.46
N ILE A 49 1.87 -9.96 -12.15
CA ILE A 49 2.45 -8.78 -11.51
C ILE A 49 3.91 -8.63 -11.92
N ALA A 50 4.70 -9.70 -11.84
CA ALA A 50 6.11 -9.69 -12.24
C ALA A 50 6.29 -9.18 -13.67
N GLN A 51 5.47 -9.66 -14.61
CA GLN A 51 5.46 -9.18 -16.00
C GLN A 51 5.07 -7.70 -16.10
N LYS A 52 4.02 -7.27 -15.39
CA LYS A 52 3.51 -5.90 -15.47
C LYS A 52 4.45 -4.86 -14.84
N PHE A 53 5.10 -5.20 -13.74
CA PHE A 53 6.00 -4.31 -12.99
C PHE A 53 7.48 -4.46 -13.38
N GLY A 54 7.81 -5.31 -14.36
CA GLY A 54 9.20 -5.55 -14.75
C GLY A 54 10.09 -6.03 -13.59
N THR A 55 9.51 -6.75 -12.63
CA THR A 55 10.17 -7.18 -11.39
C THR A 55 10.30 -8.71 -11.38
N HIS A 56 11.39 -9.23 -10.82
CA HIS A 56 11.57 -10.68 -10.70
C HIS A 56 10.44 -11.34 -9.90
N LEU A 57 9.94 -12.47 -10.40
CA LEU A 57 8.88 -13.25 -9.76
C LEU A 57 9.24 -13.68 -8.32
N SER A 58 10.50 -14.00 -8.07
CA SER A 58 11.00 -14.36 -6.73
C SER A 58 10.80 -13.23 -5.72
N THR A 59 11.00 -11.97 -6.13
CA THR A 59 10.73 -10.81 -5.31
C THR A 59 9.25 -10.72 -4.96
N ILE A 60 8.36 -10.88 -5.94
CA ILE A 60 6.90 -10.82 -5.70
C ILE A 60 6.45 -11.91 -4.73
N LYS A 61 6.90 -13.15 -4.94
CA LYS A 61 6.60 -14.29 -4.06
C LYS A 61 7.06 -14.04 -2.63
N ARG A 62 8.28 -13.52 -2.45
CA ARG A 62 8.80 -13.17 -1.12
C ARG A 62 7.89 -12.16 -0.41
N TYR A 63 7.40 -11.14 -1.13
CA TYR A 63 6.47 -10.17 -0.54
C TYR A 63 5.15 -10.82 -0.15
N TYR A 64 4.59 -11.67 -1.00
CA TYR A 64 3.35 -12.39 -0.71
C TYR A 64 3.48 -13.32 0.51
N GLU A 65 4.60 -14.02 0.63
CA GLU A 65 4.90 -14.84 1.80
C GLU A 65 5.01 -14.02 3.08
N GLN A 66 5.61 -12.82 3.01
CA GLN A 66 5.66 -11.92 4.17
C GLN A 66 4.28 -11.39 4.53
N PHE A 67 3.47 -10.97 3.56
CA PHE A 67 2.08 -10.54 3.81
C PHE A 67 1.26 -11.65 4.47
N GLY A 68 1.41 -12.91 4.04
CA GLY A 68 0.75 -14.06 4.67
C GLY A 68 1.23 -14.40 6.08
N LYS A 69 2.35 -13.83 6.52
CA LYS A 69 2.89 -13.98 7.89
C LYS A 69 2.62 -12.77 8.77
N MET A 70 2.09 -11.68 8.22
CA MET A 70 1.74 -10.50 9.00
C MET A 70 0.59 -10.80 9.95
N LEU A 71 0.55 -10.07 11.06
CA LEU A 71 -0.65 -9.99 11.87
C LEU A 71 -1.78 -9.38 11.04
N GLU A 72 -3.00 -9.91 11.18
CA GLU A 72 -4.17 -9.44 10.44
C GLU A 72 -4.40 -7.94 10.66
N SER A 73 -4.26 -7.46 11.90
CA SER A 73 -4.38 -6.03 12.25
C SER A 73 -3.36 -5.14 11.53
N ASP A 74 -2.13 -5.62 11.39
CA ASP A 74 -1.05 -4.89 10.70
C ASP A 74 -1.33 -4.84 9.20
N PHE A 75 -1.74 -5.97 8.64
CA PHE A 75 -2.11 -6.06 7.24
C PHE A 75 -3.29 -5.14 6.91
N GLU A 76 -4.37 -5.16 7.71
CA GLU A 76 -5.53 -4.29 7.54
C GLU A 76 -5.15 -2.81 7.62
N LEU A 77 -4.29 -2.41 8.56
CA LEU A 77 -3.82 -1.04 8.68
C LEU A 77 -3.11 -0.58 7.41
N ILE A 78 -2.17 -1.40 6.90
CA ILE A 78 -1.41 -1.08 5.69
C ILE A 78 -2.33 -1.08 4.45
N PHE A 79 -3.20 -2.08 4.33
CA PHE A 79 -4.14 -2.19 3.22
C PHE A 79 -5.10 -0.99 3.18
N ASN A 80 -5.73 -0.65 4.31
CA ASN A 80 -6.66 0.47 4.41
C ASN A 80 -5.98 1.80 4.12
N PHE A 81 -4.74 1.99 4.57
CA PHE A 81 -3.95 3.17 4.22
C PHE A 81 -3.84 3.31 2.70
N TYR A 82 -3.45 2.27 1.95
CA TYR A 82 -3.30 2.37 0.50
C TYR A 82 -4.62 2.33 -0.30
N TYR A 83 -5.58 1.52 0.15
CA TYR A 83 -6.87 1.39 -0.51
C TYR A 83 -7.69 2.67 -0.39
N SER A 84 -7.68 3.31 0.79
CA SER A 84 -8.33 4.62 1.00
C SER A 84 -7.71 5.72 0.14
N GLN A 85 -6.42 5.68 -0.16
CA GLN A 85 -5.78 6.61 -1.09
C GLN A 85 -6.23 6.41 -2.54
N LYS A 86 -6.51 5.16 -2.95
CA LYS A 86 -7.05 4.85 -4.27
C LYS A 86 -8.49 5.37 -4.41
N LEU A 87 -9.34 5.11 -3.42
CA LEU A 87 -10.71 5.64 -3.37
C LEU A 87 -10.74 7.17 -3.36
N LYS A 88 -9.86 7.83 -2.59
CA LYS A 88 -9.77 9.31 -2.58
C LYS A 88 -9.39 9.89 -3.95
N LYS A 89 -8.54 9.21 -4.73
CA LYS A 89 -8.21 9.63 -6.10
C LYS A 89 -9.37 9.40 -7.07
N GLU A 90 -10.06 8.27 -6.97
CA GLU A 90 -11.22 7.96 -7.83
C GLU A 90 -12.40 8.90 -7.57
N VAL A 91 -12.71 9.19 -6.29
CA VAL A 91 -13.76 10.16 -5.90
C VAL A 91 -13.42 11.60 -6.34
N ARG A 92 -12.15 12.00 -6.30
CA ARG A 92 -11.73 13.33 -6.79
C ARG A 92 -11.87 13.46 -8.31
N ASN A 93 -11.67 12.38 -9.05
CA ASN A 93 -11.79 12.37 -10.51
C ASN A 93 -13.25 12.26 -10.98
N SER A 94 -14.14 11.65 -10.20
CA SER A 94 -15.59 11.60 -10.50
C SER A 94 -16.35 12.86 -10.06
N SER A 95 -15.78 13.69 -9.19
CA SER A 95 -16.36 14.98 -8.77
C SER A 95 -16.03 16.14 -9.72
N HIS A 96 -15.34 15.87 -10.83
CA HIS A 96 -15.00 16.83 -11.89
C HIS A 96 -15.50 16.40 -13.28
N ALA A 97 -16.43 15.44 -13.33
CA ALA A 97 -17.13 15.00 -14.53
C ALA A 97 -18.55 15.55 -14.57
#